data_AF-A0A914PQK9-F1
#
_entry.id   AF-A0A914PQK9-F1
#
_cell.length_a   1.000
_cell.length_b   1.000
_cell.length_c   1.000
_cell.angle_alpha   90.00
_cell.angle_beta   90.00
_cell.angle_gamma   90.00
#
_symmetry.space_group_name_H-M   'P 1'
#
loop_
_entity.id
_entity.type
_entity.pdbx_description
1 polymer ?
#
loop_
_entity_poly.entity_id
_entity_poly.type
_entity_poly.pdbx_seq_one_letter_code
_entity_poly.pdbx_strand_id
1 'polypeptide(L)'
;MGNAIHNNRHNRHSKDDPKTDELQESLIKKCFWSLSDGNDVLKFSHLEQKLGNLADPIYKYLSNNEENQINLEKFHKKGLPLLGNSTDIYIEIIQPFEKLLELCFECANIECPNLNEPFMKAFIENMKSDGNEPGPIANRKNQLCPGLIFSIQSKIFDIFYDREHTDYDYSSDVLTPAQMYVLYGMLPETIYFCHNPFKSKDFDGKDWDLLYTSKNEKMTPEILQKRVFDYKGPTVIVIKNKDDEIYAVANDEQWINSTKKIGGNYCVFVQLLPEFRRYDEPNMLYCNFSYDSAVGGIMWGSKFLVQNDLSDVKEMEVWGCGIPKTYDANTLEELQREAQASEKNKEKNEMPIIPRKNNGEFNAKPSGDEWDTDKQLLEMAGHEFDRHKRVGPVLPPEED
;
A
#
# COMPACT_ATOMS: atom_id res chain seq x y z
N MET A 1 -37.78 -38.93 -30.68
CA MET A 1 -37.29 -37.59 -31.05
C MET A 1 -36.31 -37.20 -29.93
N GLY A 2 -35.03 -37.49 -30.00
CA GLY A 2 -34.12 -37.21 -31.10
C GLY A 2 -33.42 -35.88 -30.79
N ASN A 3 -32.33 -35.92 -30.01
CA ASN A 3 -31.20 -35.04 -30.21
C ASN A 3 -29.97 -35.62 -29.49
N ALA A 4 -28.95 -35.84 -30.31
CA ALA A 4 -27.67 -36.40 -29.96
C ALA A 4 -26.61 -35.32 -30.18
N ILE A 5 -25.52 -35.46 -29.43
CA ILE A 5 -24.14 -34.99 -29.75
C ILE A 5 -23.87 -33.48 -29.58
N HIS A 6 -23.09 -33.12 -28.55
CA HIS A 6 -21.66 -32.85 -28.76
C HIS A 6 -20.85 -32.89 -27.46
N ASN A 7 -20.05 -33.96 -27.32
CA ASN A 7 -18.89 -34.00 -26.44
C ASN A 7 -17.82 -33.07 -27.01
N ASN A 8 -17.39 -32.05 -26.26
CA ASN A 8 -16.12 -31.37 -26.47
C ASN A 8 -15.17 -31.71 -25.31
N ARG A 9 -14.42 -32.81 -25.50
CA ARG A 9 -13.15 -33.03 -24.81
C ARG A 9 -12.16 -31.99 -25.33
N HIS A 10 -11.94 -30.92 -24.57
CA HIS A 10 -10.73 -30.13 -24.72
C HIS A 10 -9.58 -30.82 -24.00
N ASN A 11 -9.06 -31.88 -24.65
CA ASN A 11 -7.72 -32.37 -24.40
C ASN A 11 -6.75 -31.44 -25.16
N ARG A 12 -6.41 -30.30 -24.55
CA ARG A 12 -5.26 -29.51 -25.01
C ARG A 12 -4.02 -30.09 -24.35
N HIS A 13 -3.39 -31.06 -25.01
CA HIS A 13 -1.95 -31.20 -24.87
C HIS A 13 -1.33 -29.91 -25.40
N SER A 14 -0.90 -29.06 -24.47
CA SER A 14 0.06 -28.01 -24.77
C SER A 14 1.24 -28.68 -25.44
N LYS A 15 1.53 -28.29 -26.69
CA LYS A 15 2.84 -28.58 -27.28
C LYS A 15 3.80 -27.63 -26.59
N ASP A 16 4.67 -28.19 -25.75
CA ASP A 16 5.75 -27.46 -25.10
C ASP A 16 6.57 -26.72 -26.17
N ASP A 17 6.67 -25.41 -26.00
CA ASP A 17 7.34 -24.52 -26.93
C ASP A 17 8.85 -24.56 -26.59
N PRO A 18 9.72 -25.11 -27.46
CA PRO A 18 11.11 -25.45 -27.11
C PRO A 18 11.96 -24.28 -26.63
N LYS A 19 11.55 -23.04 -26.95
CA LYS A 19 12.19 -21.82 -26.43
C LYS A 19 11.94 -21.59 -24.93
N THR A 20 10.82 -22.06 -24.42
CA THR A 20 10.43 -21.91 -23.01
C THR A 20 11.25 -22.85 -22.13
N ASP A 21 11.50 -24.07 -22.62
CA ASP A 21 12.29 -25.08 -21.91
C ASP A 21 13.77 -24.67 -21.79
N GLU A 22 14.37 -24.12 -22.85
CA GLU A 22 15.75 -23.61 -22.81
C GLU A 22 15.93 -22.44 -21.83
N LEU A 23 14.94 -21.54 -21.75
CA LEU A 23 14.94 -20.42 -20.81
C LEU A 23 14.81 -20.90 -19.36
N GLN A 24 13.91 -21.85 -19.09
CA GLN A 24 13.74 -22.45 -17.77
C GLN A 24 14.99 -23.22 -17.33
N GLU A 25 15.61 -23.98 -18.23
CA GLU A 25 16.84 -24.73 -17.94
C GLU A 25 18.00 -23.78 -17.62
N SER A 26 18.12 -22.67 -18.36
CA SER A 26 19.10 -21.61 -18.08
C SER A 26 18.88 -20.97 -16.71
N LEU A 27 17.63 -20.69 -16.34
CA LEU A 27 17.28 -20.09 -15.06
C LEU A 27 17.58 -21.03 -13.88
N ILE A 28 17.15 -22.29 -13.96
CA ILE A 28 17.41 -23.30 -12.92
C ILE A 28 18.91 -23.46 -12.69
N LYS A 29 19.71 -23.51 -13.77
CA LYS A 29 21.17 -23.55 -13.69
C LYS A 29 21.71 -22.33 -12.95
N LYS A 30 21.32 -21.12 -13.31
CA LYS A 30 21.75 -19.91 -12.60
C LYS A 30 21.41 -19.95 -11.11
N CYS A 31 20.18 -20.37 -10.77
CA CYS A 31 19.75 -20.48 -9.37
C CYS A 31 20.58 -21.49 -8.58
N PHE A 32 20.83 -22.67 -9.16
CA PHE A 32 21.69 -23.68 -8.54
C PHE A 32 23.08 -23.12 -8.24
N TRP A 33 23.69 -22.46 -9.23
CA TRP A 33 25.03 -21.90 -9.10
C TRP A 33 25.09 -20.74 -8.08
N SER A 34 24.03 -19.92 -8.00
CA SER A 34 23.92 -18.88 -6.96
C SER A 34 23.87 -19.50 -5.56
N LEU A 35 23.08 -20.56 -5.37
CA LEU A 35 22.98 -21.24 -4.08
C LEU A 35 24.24 -22.04 -3.71
N SER A 36 24.92 -22.61 -4.70
CA SER A 36 26.11 -23.44 -4.48
C SER A 36 27.42 -22.66 -4.42
N ASP A 37 27.38 -21.32 -4.55
CA ASP A 37 28.56 -20.47 -4.72
C ASP A 37 29.47 -20.95 -5.87
N GLY A 38 28.85 -21.39 -6.97
CA GLY A 38 29.52 -21.89 -8.17
C GLY A 38 30.08 -23.31 -8.05
N ASN A 39 29.81 -24.04 -6.96
CA ASN A 39 30.21 -25.44 -6.82
C ASN A 39 29.25 -26.38 -7.59
N ASP A 40 29.76 -27.54 -8.01
CA ASP A 40 28.97 -28.60 -8.67
C ASP A 40 27.95 -29.28 -7.72
N VAL A 41 28.02 -28.93 -6.44
CA VAL A 41 27.23 -29.52 -5.38
C VAL A 41 26.72 -28.44 -4.44
N LEU A 42 25.42 -28.50 -4.17
CA LEU A 42 24.76 -27.75 -3.12
C LEU A 42 24.76 -28.54 -1.80
N LYS A 43 25.41 -27.98 -0.78
CA LYS A 43 25.47 -28.50 0.59
C LYS A 43 24.51 -27.70 1.48
N PHE A 44 24.08 -28.32 2.58
CA PHE A 44 23.26 -27.65 3.59
C PHE A 44 23.88 -26.34 4.08
N SER A 45 25.19 -26.33 4.35
CA SER A 45 25.91 -25.14 4.81
C SER A 45 25.82 -23.94 3.86
N HIS A 46 25.75 -24.16 2.54
CA HIS A 46 25.58 -23.06 1.57
C HIS A 46 24.17 -22.46 1.67
N LEU A 47 23.15 -23.31 1.88
CA LEU A 47 21.78 -22.85 2.09
C LEU A 47 21.63 -22.13 3.42
N GLU A 48 22.18 -22.68 4.51
CA GLU A 48 22.11 -22.07 5.85
C GLU A 48 22.69 -20.66 5.84
N GLN A 49 23.80 -20.43 5.15
CA GLN A 49 24.41 -19.11 5.01
C GLN A 49 23.53 -18.09 4.29
N LYS A 50 22.75 -18.51 3.29
CA LYS A 50 21.93 -17.61 2.45
C LYS A 50 20.49 -17.47 2.92
N LEU A 51 19.88 -18.57 3.38
CA LEU A 51 18.46 -18.68 3.71
C LEU A 51 18.19 -18.66 5.23
N GLY A 52 19.21 -18.83 6.07
CA GLY A 52 19.03 -18.93 7.52
C GLY A 52 18.09 -20.08 7.88
N ASN A 53 17.05 -19.79 8.66
CA ASN A 53 16.10 -20.81 9.13
C ASN A 53 15.25 -21.45 8.01
N LEU A 54 15.16 -20.83 6.83
CA LEU A 54 14.53 -21.45 5.65
C LEU A 54 15.36 -22.59 5.06
N ALA A 55 16.65 -22.70 5.40
CA ALA A 55 17.55 -23.66 4.77
C ALA A 55 17.13 -25.11 5.03
N ASP A 56 16.73 -25.46 6.26
CA ASP A 56 16.35 -26.82 6.65
C ASP A 56 15.16 -27.38 5.86
N PRO A 57 13.99 -26.71 5.81
CA PRO A 57 12.86 -27.22 5.04
C PRO A 57 13.15 -27.30 3.54
N ILE A 58 13.84 -26.29 2.98
CA ILE A 58 14.19 -26.28 1.55
C ILE A 58 15.21 -27.38 1.22
N TYR A 59 16.22 -27.60 2.06
CA TYR A 59 17.20 -28.65 1.86
C TYR A 59 16.55 -30.03 1.91
N LYS A 60 15.72 -30.30 2.92
CA LYS A 60 14.96 -31.56 3.07
C LYS A 60 14.10 -31.85 1.84
N TYR A 61 13.42 -30.84 1.31
CA TYR A 61 12.63 -30.96 0.10
C TYR A 61 13.49 -31.34 -1.11
N LEU A 62 14.58 -30.60 -1.36
CA LEU A 62 15.48 -30.83 -2.50
C LEU A 62 16.23 -32.17 -2.38
N SER A 63 16.56 -32.60 -1.16
CA SER A 63 17.32 -33.82 -0.89
C SER A 63 16.47 -35.08 -0.80
N ASN A 64 15.13 -35.00 -0.77
CA ASN A 64 14.24 -36.11 -0.41
C ASN A 64 14.50 -36.68 1.00
N ASN A 65 14.95 -35.84 1.95
CA ASN A 65 15.39 -36.28 3.28
C ASN A 65 16.55 -37.29 3.27
N GLU A 66 17.33 -37.34 2.18
CA GLU A 66 18.54 -38.17 2.09
C GLU A 66 19.79 -37.32 2.39
N GLU A 67 20.80 -37.89 3.05
CA GLU A 67 22.01 -37.18 3.51
C GLU A 67 23.01 -36.80 2.40
N ASN A 68 22.63 -36.92 1.13
CA ASN A 68 23.56 -36.71 0.03
C ASN A 68 23.33 -35.36 -0.66
N GLN A 69 24.41 -34.58 -0.66
CA GLN A 69 24.80 -33.55 -1.62
C GLN A 69 23.84 -33.42 -2.83
N ILE A 70 23.27 -32.23 -3.03
CA ILE A 70 22.34 -31.99 -4.13
C ILE A 70 23.16 -31.55 -5.34
N ASN A 71 23.22 -32.38 -6.38
CA ASN A 71 23.80 -32.00 -7.66
C ASN A 71 22.78 -31.26 -8.53
N LEU A 72 23.24 -30.68 -9.65
CA LEU A 72 22.38 -29.93 -10.57
C LEU A 72 21.19 -30.76 -11.09
N GLU A 73 21.37 -32.05 -11.38
CA GLU A 73 20.29 -32.90 -11.88
C GLU A 73 19.19 -33.10 -10.83
N LYS A 74 19.57 -33.35 -9.57
CA LYS A 74 18.64 -33.50 -8.45
C LYS A 74 17.93 -32.18 -8.15
N PHE A 75 18.65 -31.06 -8.21
CA PHE A 75 18.07 -29.73 -8.11
C PHE A 75 17.07 -29.47 -9.24
N HIS A 76 17.40 -29.80 -10.48
CA HIS A 76 16.53 -29.56 -11.63
C HIS A 76 15.16 -30.25 -11.50
N LYS A 77 15.11 -31.44 -10.89
CA LYS A 77 13.84 -32.19 -10.68
C LYS A 77 12.88 -31.50 -9.70
N LYS A 78 13.39 -30.65 -8.80
CA LYS A 78 12.61 -30.07 -7.69
C LYS A 78 12.71 -28.56 -7.51
N GLY A 79 13.68 -27.91 -8.14
CA GLY A 79 13.92 -26.47 -7.99
C GLY A 79 12.87 -25.62 -8.70
N LEU A 80 12.29 -26.12 -9.80
CA LEU A 80 11.34 -25.35 -10.60
C LEU A 80 10.06 -24.97 -9.82
N PRO A 81 9.43 -25.84 -9.01
CA PRO A 81 8.34 -25.44 -8.12
C PRO A 81 8.65 -24.25 -7.20
N LEU A 82 9.90 -24.14 -6.70
CA LEU A 82 10.32 -23.02 -5.85
C LEU A 82 10.42 -21.68 -6.61
N LEU A 83 10.57 -21.76 -7.94
CA LEU A 83 10.64 -20.63 -8.86
C LEU A 83 9.27 -20.26 -9.47
N GLY A 84 8.24 -21.03 -9.17
CA GLY A 84 6.91 -20.85 -9.74
C GLY A 84 6.17 -19.64 -9.16
N ASN A 85 5.08 -19.27 -9.82
CA ASN A 85 4.17 -18.22 -9.34
C ASN A 85 3.29 -18.68 -8.17
N SER A 86 3.13 -20.00 -7.96
CA SER A 86 2.36 -20.51 -6.83
C SER A 86 3.23 -20.59 -5.59
N THR A 87 2.70 -20.08 -4.47
CA THR A 87 3.31 -20.18 -3.14
C THR A 87 2.95 -21.45 -2.40
N ASP A 88 2.05 -22.27 -2.94
CA ASP A 88 1.45 -23.40 -2.21
C ASP A 88 2.50 -24.48 -1.90
N ILE A 89 3.55 -24.57 -2.72
CA ILE A 89 4.69 -25.46 -2.49
C ILE A 89 5.36 -25.21 -1.14
N TYR A 90 5.39 -23.97 -0.65
CA TYR A 90 5.98 -23.66 0.64
C TYR A 90 5.14 -24.18 1.80
N ILE A 91 3.82 -24.29 1.62
CA ILE A 91 2.94 -24.95 2.59
C ILE A 91 3.27 -26.44 2.63
N GLU A 92 3.45 -27.08 1.47
CA GLU A 92 3.79 -28.51 1.44
C GLU A 92 5.14 -28.81 2.09
N ILE A 93 6.13 -27.94 1.88
CA ILE A 93 7.50 -28.13 2.37
C ILE A 93 7.64 -27.77 3.85
N ILE A 94 6.93 -26.73 4.31
CA ILE A 94 7.10 -26.16 5.63
C ILE A 94 5.89 -26.52 6.48
N GLN A 95 6.04 -27.61 7.24
CA GLN A 95 5.04 -28.12 8.17
C GLN A 95 5.62 -28.22 9.60
N PRO A 96 4.83 -27.97 10.65
CA PRO A 96 3.41 -27.57 10.63
C PRO A 96 3.20 -26.09 10.23
N PHE A 97 1.95 -25.68 10.00
CA PHE A 97 1.59 -24.31 9.59
C PHE A 97 2.13 -23.21 10.52
N GLU A 98 2.20 -23.45 11.82
CA GLU A 98 2.79 -22.53 12.78
C GLU A 98 4.24 -22.22 12.42
N LYS A 99 5.01 -23.25 12.03
CA LYS A 99 6.40 -23.07 11.62
C LYS A 99 6.50 -22.26 10.33
N LEU A 100 5.57 -22.46 9.40
CA LEU A 100 5.46 -21.64 8.20
C LEU A 100 5.21 -20.17 8.55
N LEU A 101 4.31 -19.88 9.48
CA LEU A 101 4.05 -18.50 9.92
C LEU A 101 5.27 -17.86 10.57
N GLU A 102 5.97 -18.55 11.46
CA GLU A 102 7.22 -18.05 12.05
C GLU A 102 8.22 -17.63 10.97
N LEU A 103 8.40 -18.50 9.96
CA LEU A 103 9.30 -18.23 8.84
C LEU A 103 8.80 -17.09 7.95
N CYS A 104 7.48 -16.93 7.77
CA CYS A 104 6.91 -15.79 7.05
C CYS A 104 7.24 -14.47 7.74
N PHE A 105 7.12 -14.40 9.07
CA PHE A 105 7.47 -13.21 9.85
C PHE A 105 8.96 -12.93 9.83
N GLU A 106 9.79 -13.95 10.03
CA GLU A 106 11.26 -13.81 9.94
C GLU A 106 11.69 -13.31 8.56
N CYS A 107 11.11 -13.83 7.48
CA CYS A 107 11.42 -13.38 6.12
C CYS A 107 10.87 -12.00 5.79
N ALA A 108 9.92 -11.50 6.58
CA ALA A 108 9.40 -10.14 6.49
C ALA A 108 10.10 -9.17 7.46
N ASN A 109 11.16 -9.61 8.14
CA ASN A 109 11.88 -8.85 9.17
C ASN A 109 10.97 -8.38 10.33
N ILE A 110 9.95 -9.19 10.65
CA ILE A 110 9.04 -8.96 11.77
C ILE A 110 9.46 -9.87 12.93
N GLU A 111 9.57 -9.31 14.14
CA GLU A 111 9.75 -10.10 15.35
C GLU A 111 8.58 -11.09 15.49
N CYS A 112 8.90 -12.38 15.56
CA CYS A 112 7.88 -13.41 15.57
C CYS A 112 6.92 -13.18 16.76
N PRO A 113 5.62 -12.93 16.51
CA PRO A 113 4.67 -12.70 17.58
C PRO A 113 4.48 -13.99 18.38
N ASN A 114 3.98 -13.85 19.61
CA ASN A 114 3.54 -15.02 20.35
C ASN A 114 2.28 -15.59 19.66
N LEU A 115 2.42 -16.75 19.03
CA LEU A 115 1.34 -17.39 18.27
C LEU A 115 0.11 -17.75 19.14
N ASN A 116 0.22 -17.69 20.46
CA ASN A 116 -0.90 -17.89 21.39
C ASN A 116 -1.66 -16.59 21.71
N GLU A 117 -1.22 -15.45 21.22
CA GLU A 117 -1.97 -14.20 21.35
C GLU A 117 -3.35 -14.31 20.70
N PRO A 118 -4.37 -13.62 21.23
CA PRO A 118 -5.76 -13.77 20.77
C PRO A 118 -5.92 -13.65 19.25
N PHE A 119 -5.26 -12.67 18.64
CA PHE A 119 -5.27 -12.46 17.19
C PHE A 119 -4.66 -13.64 16.43
N MET A 120 -3.41 -14.02 16.76
CA MET A 120 -2.69 -15.08 16.06
C MET A 120 -3.39 -16.43 16.21
N LYS A 121 -3.92 -16.71 17.40
CA LYS A 121 -4.70 -17.90 17.66
C LYS A 121 -5.95 -17.95 16.79
N ALA A 122 -6.73 -16.86 16.75
CA ALA A 122 -7.93 -16.78 15.91
C ALA A 122 -7.60 -16.91 14.42
N PHE A 123 -6.49 -16.31 13.97
CA PHE A 123 -6.01 -16.43 12.60
C PHE A 123 -5.63 -17.88 12.26
N ILE A 124 -4.83 -18.54 13.10
CA ILE A 124 -4.40 -19.93 12.89
C ILE A 124 -5.59 -20.88 12.89
N GLU A 125 -6.52 -20.72 13.83
CA GLU A 125 -7.75 -21.54 13.90
C GLU A 125 -8.60 -21.36 12.63
N ASN A 126 -8.71 -20.13 12.11
CA ASN A 126 -9.43 -19.84 10.88
C ASN A 126 -8.73 -20.43 9.64
N MET A 127 -7.40 -20.37 9.58
CA MET A 127 -6.60 -20.97 8.51
C MET A 127 -6.71 -22.49 8.48
N LYS A 128 -6.95 -23.10 9.64
CA LYS A 128 -7.08 -24.56 9.84
C LYS A 128 -8.52 -25.06 9.87
N SER A 129 -9.52 -24.21 9.63
CA SER A 129 -10.93 -24.57 9.78
C SER A 129 -11.35 -25.75 8.90
N ASP A 130 -10.73 -25.86 7.72
CA ASP A 130 -11.05 -26.86 6.70
C ASP A 130 -10.14 -28.10 6.78
N GLY A 131 -9.16 -28.10 7.69
CA GLY A 131 -8.19 -29.16 7.91
C GLY A 131 -6.77 -28.67 8.18
N ASN A 132 -5.95 -29.55 8.75
CA ASN A 132 -4.53 -29.27 9.07
C ASN A 132 -3.55 -29.73 8.00
N GLU A 133 -4.04 -30.36 6.93
CA GLU A 133 -3.22 -30.84 5.83
C GLU A 133 -2.84 -29.69 4.88
N PRO A 134 -1.73 -29.79 4.10
CA PRO A 134 -1.28 -28.72 3.22
C PRO A 134 -2.34 -28.25 2.21
N GLY A 135 -3.13 -29.15 1.63
CA GLY A 135 -4.15 -28.82 0.64
C GLY A 135 -5.27 -27.90 1.17
N PRO A 136 -5.97 -28.28 2.26
CA PRO A 136 -6.93 -27.40 2.94
C PRO A 136 -6.33 -26.03 3.31
N ILE A 137 -5.12 -26.01 3.89
CA ILE A 137 -4.46 -24.75 4.27
C ILE A 137 -4.15 -23.89 3.05
N ALA A 138 -3.67 -24.46 1.94
CA ALA A 138 -3.40 -23.75 0.70
C ALA A 138 -4.67 -23.13 0.10
N ASN A 139 -5.77 -23.90 0.07
CA ASN A 139 -7.07 -23.40 -0.37
C ASN A 139 -7.54 -22.23 0.50
N ARG A 140 -7.43 -22.37 1.82
CA ARG A 140 -7.82 -21.33 2.78
C ARG A 140 -6.96 -20.07 2.65
N LYS A 141 -5.64 -20.24 2.49
CA LYS A 141 -4.69 -19.16 2.19
C LYS A 141 -5.09 -18.42 0.92
N ASN A 142 -5.33 -19.13 -0.18
CA ASN A 142 -5.67 -18.52 -1.47
C ASN A 142 -7.00 -17.74 -1.41
N GLN A 143 -7.93 -18.13 -0.54
CA GLN A 143 -9.19 -17.42 -0.33
C GLN A 143 -9.04 -16.20 0.59
N LEU A 144 -8.31 -16.32 1.70
CA LEU A 144 -8.30 -15.31 2.75
C LEU A 144 -7.09 -14.39 2.74
N CYS A 145 -5.92 -14.91 2.43
CA CYS A 145 -4.65 -14.21 2.56
C CYS A 145 -3.68 -14.66 1.47
N PRO A 146 -4.00 -14.43 0.18
CA PRO A 146 -3.22 -14.97 -0.94
C PRO A 146 -1.74 -14.58 -0.88
N GLY A 147 -1.42 -13.39 -0.35
CA GLY A 147 -0.05 -12.88 -0.20
C GLY A 147 0.67 -13.31 1.08
N LEU A 148 0.08 -14.16 1.93
CA LEU A 148 0.65 -14.55 3.23
C LEU A 148 2.09 -15.08 3.16
N ILE A 149 2.46 -15.73 2.06
CA ILE A 149 3.73 -16.45 1.89
C ILE A 149 4.71 -15.67 1.00
N PHE A 150 4.33 -14.47 0.53
CA PHE A 150 5.16 -13.69 -0.39
C PHE A 150 6.51 -13.29 0.20
N SER A 151 6.64 -13.15 1.52
CA SER A 151 7.94 -12.87 2.15
C SER A 151 8.96 -14.00 1.94
N ILE A 152 8.52 -15.26 2.08
CA ILE A 152 9.36 -16.44 1.83
C ILE A 152 9.76 -16.50 0.36
N GLN A 153 8.78 -16.33 -0.55
CA GLN A 153 9.04 -16.36 -1.99
C GLN A 153 9.99 -15.23 -2.40
N SER A 154 9.78 -14.02 -1.89
CA SER A 154 10.62 -12.85 -2.16
C SER A 154 12.05 -13.10 -1.72
N LYS A 155 12.27 -13.57 -0.47
CA LYS A 155 13.60 -13.90 0.03
C LYS A 155 14.32 -14.95 -0.83
N ILE A 156 13.59 -15.96 -1.30
CA ILE A 156 14.14 -16.98 -2.21
C ILE A 156 14.49 -16.36 -3.57
N PHE A 157 13.63 -15.50 -4.10
CA PHE A 157 13.85 -14.81 -5.37
C PHE A 157 15.04 -13.86 -5.28
N ASP A 158 15.19 -13.14 -4.18
CA ASP A 158 16.32 -12.22 -3.98
C ASP A 158 17.65 -12.97 -4.06
N ILE A 159 17.73 -14.16 -3.47
CA ILE A 159 18.92 -15.02 -3.56
C ILE A 159 19.11 -15.58 -4.99
N PHE A 160 18.03 -16.00 -5.64
CA PHE A 160 18.10 -16.61 -6.98
C PHE A 160 18.47 -15.62 -8.07
N TYR A 161 18.02 -14.37 -7.93
CA TYR A 161 18.25 -13.30 -8.89
C TYR A 161 19.34 -12.31 -8.47
N ASP A 162 20.01 -12.55 -7.33
CA ASP A 162 21.03 -11.68 -6.75
C ASP A 162 20.51 -10.23 -6.60
N ARG A 163 19.32 -10.10 -6.00
CA ARG A 163 18.66 -8.82 -5.73
C ARG A 163 18.79 -8.46 -4.26
N GLU A 164 18.79 -7.16 -3.99
CA GLU A 164 18.63 -6.65 -2.64
C GLU A 164 17.22 -6.97 -2.16
N HIS A 165 17.12 -7.41 -0.91
CA HIS A 165 15.85 -7.71 -0.28
C HIS A 165 15.01 -6.44 -0.16
N THR A 166 13.76 -6.51 -0.59
CA THR A 166 12.83 -5.39 -0.44
C THR A 166 12.16 -5.48 0.91
N ASP A 167 12.54 -4.59 1.82
CA ASP A 167 11.90 -4.46 3.12
C ASP A 167 10.59 -3.68 3.00
N TYR A 168 9.51 -4.25 3.54
CA TYR A 168 8.24 -3.55 3.70
C TYR A 168 8.15 -2.94 5.09
N ASP A 169 7.64 -1.72 5.17
CA ASP A 169 7.33 -1.07 6.44
C ASP A 169 5.97 -1.58 6.97
N TYR A 170 6.02 -2.40 8.02
CA TYR A 170 4.83 -2.89 8.73
C TYR A 170 4.50 -2.08 9.98
N SER A 171 5.06 -0.89 10.13
CA SER A 171 4.74 -0.01 11.25
C SER A 171 3.31 0.53 11.13
N SER A 172 2.61 0.56 12.26
CA SER A 172 1.24 1.05 12.37
C SER A 172 1.05 1.63 13.77
N ASP A 173 0.22 2.66 13.88
CA ASP A 173 -0.15 3.25 15.16
C ASP A 173 -1.27 2.46 15.85
N VAL A 174 -2.02 1.65 15.10
CA VAL A 174 -3.18 0.89 15.58
C VAL A 174 -2.92 -0.61 15.64
N LEU A 175 -2.22 -1.15 14.65
CA LEU A 175 -1.91 -2.57 14.49
C LEU A 175 -0.51 -2.90 14.99
N THR A 176 -0.35 -4.12 15.48
CA THR A 176 0.97 -4.73 15.60
C THR A 176 1.55 -5.04 14.22
N PRO A 177 2.88 -5.11 14.05
CA PRO A 177 3.50 -5.48 12.78
C PRO A 177 2.99 -6.81 12.21
N ALA A 178 2.72 -7.80 13.08
CA ALA A 178 2.15 -9.08 12.66
C ALA A 178 0.71 -8.96 12.11
N GLN A 179 -0.12 -8.11 12.71
CA GLN A 179 -1.46 -7.81 12.20
C GLN A 179 -1.41 -7.07 10.87
N MET A 180 -0.50 -6.10 10.74
CA MET A 180 -0.28 -5.34 9.51
C MET A 180 0.20 -6.26 8.37
N TYR A 181 1.14 -7.17 8.66
CA TYR A 181 1.59 -8.20 7.74
C TYR A 181 0.45 -9.09 7.22
N VAL A 182 -0.39 -9.58 8.14
CA VAL A 182 -1.54 -10.40 7.76
C VAL A 182 -2.52 -9.59 6.92
N LEU A 183 -2.78 -8.32 7.25
CA LEU A 183 -3.62 -7.42 6.45
C LEU A 183 -3.07 -7.23 5.04
N TYR A 184 -1.75 -7.01 4.90
CA TYR A 184 -1.09 -6.90 3.59
C TYR A 184 -1.36 -8.14 2.73
N GLY A 185 -1.19 -9.33 3.30
CA GLY A 185 -1.41 -10.59 2.59
C GLY A 185 -2.87 -10.83 2.16
N MET A 186 -3.85 -10.12 2.72
CA MET A 186 -5.25 -10.22 2.31
C MET A 186 -5.59 -9.40 1.07
N LEU A 187 -4.83 -8.35 0.80
CA LEU A 187 -5.21 -7.35 -0.18
C LEU A 187 -4.74 -7.72 -1.59
N PRO A 188 -5.54 -7.42 -2.62
CA PRO A 188 -5.13 -7.64 -4.01
C PRO A 188 -3.87 -6.84 -4.37
N GLU A 189 -2.80 -7.57 -4.73
CA GLU A 189 -1.48 -7.03 -5.07
C GLU A 189 -1.55 -5.95 -6.15
N THR A 190 -2.31 -6.21 -7.21
CA THR A 190 -2.41 -5.34 -8.39
C THR A 190 -3.11 -4.00 -8.14
N ILE A 191 -3.78 -3.86 -7.00
CA ILE A 191 -4.57 -2.66 -6.66
C ILE A 191 -3.89 -1.87 -5.55
N TYR A 192 -3.55 -2.54 -4.45
CA TYR A 192 -3.09 -1.86 -3.23
C TYR A 192 -1.57 -1.71 -3.15
N PHE A 193 -0.80 -2.30 -4.07
CA PHE A 193 0.66 -2.29 -4.01
C PHE A 193 1.27 -1.74 -5.31
N CYS A 194 2.29 -0.90 -5.16
CA CYS A 194 2.95 -0.21 -6.27
C CYS A 194 4.03 -1.08 -6.91
N HIS A 195 3.64 -2.13 -7.63
CA HIS A 195 4.59 -2.86 -8.47
C HIS A 195 4.85 -2.06 -9.75
N ASN A 196 5.75 -1.08 -9.71
CA ASN A 196 6.28 -0.48 -10.93
C ASN A 196 7.57 -1.20 -11.33
N PRO A 197 7.53 -2.21 -12.22
CA PRO A 197 8.73 -2.93 -12.66
C PRO A 197 9.73 -2.06 -13.44
N PHE A 198 9.42 -0.78 -13.67
CA PHE A 198 10.26 0.17 -14.43
C PHE A 198 10.77 1.35 -13.59
N LYS A 199 10.49 1.44 -12.29
CA LYS A 199 11.03 2.53 -11.45
C LYS A 199 12.39 2.15 -10.85
N SER A 200 13.29 3.12 -10.92
CA SER A 200 14.72 3.07 -10.61
C SER A 200 15.02 2.85 -9.13
N LYS A 201 16.32 2.67 -8.84
CA LYS A 201 16.99 2.54 -7.53
C LYS A 201 16.67 3.63 -6.47
N ASP A 202 15.72 4.52 -6.72
CA ASP A 202 15.34 5.65 -5.86
C ASP A 202 13.92 5.53 -5.29
N PHE A 203 13.27 4.37 -5.44
CA PHE A 203 12.02 4.08 -4.71
C PHE A 203 12.37 3.84 -3.24
N ASP A 204 11.77 4.60 -2.33
CA ASP A 204 12.07 4.56 -0.90
C ASP A 204 11.48 3.34 -0.16
N GLY A 205 11.00 2.34 -0.91
CA GLY A 205 10.41 1.11 -0.39
C GLY A 205 9.03 1.30 0.25
N LYS A 206 8.46 2.50 0.26
CA LYS A 206 7.15 2.75 0.85
C LYS A 206 6.04 2.54 -0.17
N ASP A 207 5.42 1.37 -0.12
CA ASP A 207 4.25 1.07 -0.94
C ASP A 207 3.01 1.86 -0.52
N TRP A 208 2.91 2.22 0.76
CA TRP A 208 1.75 2.89 1.36
C TRP A 208 2.17 4.20 2.05
N ASP A 209 1.38 5.25 1.82
CA ASP A 209 1.55 6.57 2.41
C ASP A 209 0.56 6.78 3.56
N LEU A 210 1.02 7.12 4.76
CA LEU A 210 0.14 7.46 5.87
C LEU A 210 -0.56 8.81 5.61
N LEU A 211 -1.87 8.77 5.34
CA LEU A 211 -2.67 9.97 5.06
C LEU A 211 -3.19 10.62 6.34
N TYR A 212 -3.55 9.81 7.34
CA TYR A 212 -4.14 10.26 8.60
C TYR A 212 -3.83 9.28 9.72
N THR A 213 -3.57 9.80 10.92
CA THR A 213 -3.50 9.03 12.18
C THR A 213 -4.07 9.83 13.34
N SER A 214 -4.93 9.19 14.13
CA SER A 214 -5.53 9.81 15.32
C SER A 214 -4.53 10.03 16.47
N LYS A 215 -3.32 9.48 16.37
CA LYS A 215 -2.26 9.68 17.35
C LYS A 215 -1.70 11.11 17.29
N ASN A 216 -1.62 11.66 16.08
CA ASN A 216 -1.03 12.97 15.82
C ASN A 216 -2.08 14.04 15.48
N GLU A 217 -3.26 13.61 15.04
CA GLU A 217 -4.34 14.50 14.60
C GLU A 217 -5.62 14.25 15.40
N LYS A 218 -6.50 15.26 15.45
CA LYS A 218 -7.78 15.12 16.15
C LYS A 218 -8.72 14.24 15.34
N MET A 219 -9.42 13.35 16.03
CA MET A 219 -10.49 12.53 15.46
C MET A 219 -11.75 13.38 15.21
N THR A 220 -11.82 14.03 14.05
CA THR A 220 -13.04 14.71 13.59
C THR A 220 -13.30 14.42 12.11
N PRO A 221 -14.58 14.39 11.68
CA PRO A 221 -14.95 14.19 10.28
C PRO A 221 -14.31 15.20 9.33
N GLU A 222 -14.11 16.44 9.75
CA GLU A 222 -13.54 17.50 8.90
C GLU A 222 -12.06 17.24 8.61
N ILE A 223 -11.30 16.80 9.62
CA ILE A 223 -9.89 16.45 9.44
C ILE A 223 -9.76 15.20 8.58
N LEU A 224 -10.57 14.17 8.86
CA LEU A 224 -10.57 12.95 8.06
C LEU A 224 -10.87 13.25 6.58
N GLN A 225 -11.91 14.04 6.30
CA GLN A 225 -12.24 14.46 4.94
C GLN A 225 -11.08 15.22 4.29
N LYS A 226 -10.50 16.20 4.98
CA LYS A 226 -9.37 16.98 4.46
C LYS A 226 -8.14 16.13 4.13
N ARG A 227 -7.87 15.06 4.89
CA ARG A 227 -6.71 14.21 4.70
C ARG A 227 -6.93 13.12 3.65
N VAL A 228 -8.12 12.55 3.62
CA VAL A 228 -8.40 11.32 2.88
C VAL A 228 -9.11 11.57 1.55
N PHE A 229 -10.03 12.53 1.48
CA PHE A 229 -10.94 12.63 0.31
C PHE A 229 -10.26 13.19 -0.93
N ASP A 230 -9.15 13.91 -0.76
CA ASP A 230 -8.33 14.41 -1.87
C ASP A 230 -7.48 13.30 -2.51
N TYR A 231 -7.26 12.18 -1.80
CA TYR A 231 -6.50 11.06 -2.33
C TYR A 231 -7.32 10.29 -3.39
N LYS A 232 -6.81 10.24 -4.63
CA LYS A 232 -7.50 9.68 -5.80
C LYS A 232 -7.20 8.19 -6.07
N GLY A 233 -6.53 7.52 -5.15
CA GLY A 233 -6.15 6.11 -5.27
C GLY A 233 -6.91 5.19 -4.31
N PRO A 234 -6.54 3.90 -4.28
CA PRO A 234 -7.04 2.96 -3.28
C PRO A 234 -6.51 3.30 -1.89
N THR A 235 -7.30 3.05 -0.85
CA THR A 235 -6.93 3.37 0.53
C THR A 235 -7.24 2.22 1.46
N VAL A 236 -6.53 2.13 2.57
CA VAL A 236 -6.86 1.23 3.67
C VAL A 236 -7.05 2.05 4.94
N ILE A 237 -8.24 1.96 5.53
CA ILE A 237 -8.54 2.55 6.85
C ILE A 237 -8.54 1.44 7.89
N VAL A 238 -7.81 1.63 8.98
CA VAL A 238 -7.83 0.76 10.16
C VAL A 238 -8.50 1.50 11.29
N ILE A 239 -9.45 0.85 11.96
CA ILE A 239 -10.29 1.43 12.99
C ILE A 239 -10.27 0.49 14.19
N LYS A 240 -9.92 1.03 15.34
CA LYS A 240 -10.10 0.39 16.64
C LYS A 240 -11.20 1.12 17.38
N ASN A 241 -12.27 0.41 17.70
CA ASN A 241 -13.39 1.00 18.42
C ASN A 241 -13.12 1.07 19.94
N LYS A 242 -14.05 1.65 20.68
CA LYS A 242 -13.96 1.75 22.15
C LYS A 242 -14.03 0.40 22.87
N ASP A 243 -14.56 -0.62 22.23
CA ASP A 243 -14.64 -1.99 22.73
C ASP A 243 -13.38 -2.83 22.39
N ASP A 244 -12.31 -2.17 21.88
CA ASP A 244 -11.05 -2.77 21.46
C ASP A 244 -11.18 -3.79 20.31
N GLU A 245 -12.30 -3.75 19.58
CA GLU A 245 -12.47 -4.45 18.31
C GLU A 245 -11.72 -3.70 17.21
N ILE A 246 -11.10 -4.45 16.30
CA ILE A 246 -10.25 -3.89 15.24
C ILE A 246 -10.80 -4.31 13.88
N TYR A 247 -11.01 -3.33 13.03
CA TYR A 247 -11.50 -3.49 11.67
C TYR A 247 -10.54 -2.81 10.69
N ALA A 248 -10.43 -3.37 9.49
CA ALA A 248 -9.78 -2.74 8.37
C ALA A 248 -10.74 -2.71 7.17
N VAL A 249 -10.79 -1.55 6.50
CA VAL A 249 -11.58 -1.38 5.27
C VAL A 249 -10.63 -0.93 4.17
N ALA A 250 -10.49 -1.76 3.15
CA ALA A 250 -9.75 -1.44 1.95
C ALA A 250 -10.74 -1.02 0.86
N ASN A 251 -10.57 0.20 0.36
CA ASN A 251 -11.41 0.79 -0.67
C ASN A 251 -10.57 1.04 -1.92
N ASP A 252 -11.02 0.54 -3.07
CA ASP A 252 -10.35 0.65 -4.37
C ASP A 252 -10.80 1.86 -5.21
N GLU A 253 -11.63 2.72 -4.61
CA GLU A 253 -12.14 3.95 -5.20
C GLU A 253 -11.85 5.17 -4.32
N GLN A 254 -11.98 6.36 -4.90
CA GLN A 254 -11.83 7.60 -4.16
C GLN A 254 -12.96 7.72 -3.12
N TRP A 255 -12.63 8.22 -1.93
CA TRP A 255 -13.62 8.60 -0.94
C TRP A 255 -14.45 9.80 -1.39
N ILE A 256 -15.76 9.67 -1.24
CA ILE A 256 -16.73 10.74 -1.50
C ILE A 256 -17.83 10.70 -0.45
N ASN A 257 -18.37 11.87 -0.11
CA ASN A 257 -19.65 11.94 0.58
C ASN A 257 -20.73 11.48 -0.40
N SER A 258 -21.47 10.44 -0.04
CA SER A 258 -22.45 9.84 -0.93
C SER A 258 -23.66 9.35 -0.15
N THR A 259 -24.85 9.53 -0.73
CA THR A 259 -26.09 8.91 -0.26
C THR A 259 -26.26 7.48 -0.76
N LYS A 260 -25.32 7.00 -1.58
CA LYS A 260 -25.25 5.64 -2.13
C LYS A 260 -23.97 4.95 -1.67
N LYS A 261 -23.98 3.62 -1.68
CA LYS A 261 -22.77 2.84 -1.46
C LYS A 261 -21.77 3.03 -2.62
N ILE A 262 -20.49 2.94 -2.30
CA ILE A 262 -19.30 3.11 -3.14
C ILE A 262 -18.38 1.89 -2.96
N GLY A 263 -17.30 1.85 -3.74
CA GLY A 263 -16.30 0.78 -3.69
C GLY A 263 -16.47 -0.17 -4.86
N GLY A 264 -15.36 -0.44 -5.54
CA GLY A 264 -15.28 -1.30 -6.71
C GLY A 264 -15.22 -2.78 -6.36
N ASN A 265 -14.69 -3.58 -7.30
CA ASN A 265 -14.65 -5.04 -7.18
C ASN A 265 -13.57 -5.54 -6.22
N TYR A 266 -12.64 -4.68 -5.81
CA TYR A 266 -11.52 -5.02 -4.93
C TYR A 266 -11.66 -4.37 -3.56
N CYS A 267 -12.87 -3.93 -3.22
CA CYS A 267 -13.24 -3.45 -1.91
C CYS A 267 -13.24 -4.65 -0.93
N VAL A 268 -12.49 -4.54 0.18
CA VAL A 268 -12.35 -5.60 1.19
C VAL A 268 -12.66 -5.05 2.58
N PHE A 269 -13.42 -5.80 3.37
CA PHE A 269 -13.62 -5.55 4.79
C PHE A 269 -13.09 -6.70 5.62
N VAL A 270 -12.30 -6.37 6.63
CA VAL A 270 -11.67 -7.32 7.54
C VAL A 270 -12.03 -6.95 8.97
N GLN A 271 -12.56 -7.92 9.70
CA GLN A 271 -12.57 -7.89 11.16
C GLN A 271 -11.33 -8.65 11.63
N LEU A 272 -10.40 -7.97 12.29
CA LEU A 272 -9.16 -8.53 12.82
C LEU A 272 -9.37 -9.04 14.24
N LEU A 273 -10.16 -8.32 15.05
CA LEU A 273 -10.52 -8.68 16.42
C LEU A 273 -11.99 -8.33 16.71
N PRO A 274 -12.66 -9.06 17.63
CA PRO A 274 -12.17 -10.26 18.33
C PRO A 274 -12.19 -11.52 17.47
N GLU A 275 -12.99 -11.51 16.39
CA GLU A 275 -13.06 -12.60 15.43
C GLU A 275 -12.30 -12.26 14.16
N PHE A 276 -11.72 -13.27 13.53
CA PHE A 276 -11.04 -13.12 12.25
C PHE A 276 -11.99 -13.40 11.09
N ARG A 277 -12.44 -12.36 10.39
CA ARG A 277 -13.38 -12.47 9.27
C ARG A 277 -12.99 -11.55 8.12
N ARG A 278 -13.12 -12.02 6.88
CA ARG A 278 -12.89 -11.24 5.66
C ARG A 278 -14.13 -11.31 4.77
N TYR A 279 -14.47 -10.18 4.16
CA TYR A 279 -15.58 -10.03 3.23
C TYR A 279 -15.16 -9.22 2.02
N ASP A 280 -15.36 -9.80 0.84
CA ASP A 280 -15.06 -9.18 -0.45
C ASP A 280 -16.39 -9.01 -1.20
N GLU A 281 -16.95 -7.81 -1.15
CA GLU A 281 -18.25 -7.52 -1.74
C GLU A 281 -18.22 -6.10 -2.35
N PRO A 282 -18.52 -5.95 -3.66
CA PRO A 282 -18.48 -4.64 -4.31
C PRO A 282 -19.63 -3.75 -3.84
N ASN A 283 -19.43 -2.42 -3.92
CA ASN A 283 -20.41 -1.41 -3.55
C ASN A 283 -20.94 -1.58 -2.12
N MET A 284 -20.06 -1.89 -1.17
CA MET A 284 -20.44 -2.12 0.23
C MET A 284 -20.07 -0.98 1.17
N LEU A 285 -19.08 -0.17 0.81
CA LEU A 285 -18.70 0.99 1.60
C LEU A 285 -19.73 2.10 1.44
N TYR A 286 -20.10 2.75 2.52
CA TYR A 286 -20.92 3.95 2.50
C TYR A 286 -20.23 4.99 3.37
N CYS A 287 -20.19 6.23 2.90
CA CYS A 287 -19.55 7.32 3.62
C CYS A 287 -20.37 8.60 3.43
N ASN A 288 -20.83 9.19 4.52
CA ASN A 288 -21.54 10.46 4.49
C ASN A 288 -21.27 11.27 5.76
N PHE A 289 -20.54 12.37 5.63
CA PHE A 289 -20.33 13.34 6.71
C PHE A 289 -20.97 14.70 6.43
N SER A 290 -21.65 14.86 5.28
CA SER A 290 -22.13 16.17 4.79
C SER A 290 -23.65 16.27 4.63
N TYR A 291 -24.35 15.18 4.36
CA TYR A 291 -25.77 15.21 4.06
C TYR A 291 -26.60 14.92 5.30
N ASP A 292 -27.23 15.96 5.87
CA ASP A 292 -28.14 15.85 7.02
C ASP A 292 -29.38 14.98 6.76
N SER A 293 -29.76 14.83 5.48
CA SER A 293 -30.93 14.06 5.06
C SER A 293 -30.70 12.55 5.00
N ALA A 294 -29.49 12.08 5.29
CA ALA A 294 -29.10 10.67 5.19
C ALA A 294 -28.36 10.22 6.46
N VAL A 295 -28.21 8.91 6.63
CA VAL A 295 -27.44 8.36 7.76
C VAL A 295 -26.01 8.88 7.66
N GLY A 296 -25.48 9.45 8.74
CA GLY A 296 -24.12 9.97 8.80
C GLY A 296 -23.11 8.93 9.29
N GLY A 297 -21.87 9.05 8.86
CA GLY A 297 -20.75 8.18 9.23
C GLY A 297 -20.24 7.28 8.11
N ILE A 298 -19.51 6.23 8.51
CA ILE A 298 -18.92 5.24 7.61
C ILE A 298 -19.59 3.90 7.88
N MET A 299 -20.02 3.20 6.84
CA MET A 299 -20.64 1.88 6.99
C MET A 299 -20.05 0.88 6.00
N TRP A 300 -19.99 -0.38 6.41
CA TRP A 300 -19.76 -1.50 5.50
C TRP A 300 -20.96 -2.44 5.51
N GLY A 301 -21.82 -2.31 4.50
CA GLY A 301 -23.05 -3.09 4.41
C GLY A 301 -23.88 -3.03 5.70
N SER A 302 -24.20 -4.21 6.24
CA SER A 302 -24.85 -4.38 7.55
C SER A 302 -23.89 -4.88 8.64
N LYS A 303 -22.59 -4.92 8.36
CA LYS A 303 -21.58 -5.57 9.21
C LYS A 303 -20.90 -4.61 10.16
N PHE A 304 -20.83 -3.33 9.79
CA PHE A 304 -20.06 -2.33 10.50
C PHE A 304 -20.63 -0.92 10.25
N LEU A 305 -20.62 -0.10 11.30
CA LEU A 305 -21.05 1.29 11.29
C LEU A 305 -20.14 2.07 12.26
N VAL A 306 -19.55 3.15 11.76
CA VAL A 306 -18.95 4.23 12.54
C VAL A 306 -19.89 5.41 12.52
N GLN A 307 -20.11 6.02 13.67
CA GLN A 307 -21.01 7.16 13.80
C GLN A 307 -20.46 8.41 13.09
N ASN A 308 -21.37 9.33 12.74
CA ASN A 308 -21.02 10.55 12.02
C ASN A 308 -19.98 11.43 12.73
N ASP A 309 -19.97 11.41 14.05
CA ASP A 309 -19.05 12.18 14.88
C ASP A 309 -17.77 11.41 15.25
N LEU A 310 -17.62 10.18 14.74
CA LEU A 310 -16.53 9.26 15.06
C LEU A 310 -16.41 8.92 16.55
N SER A 311 -17.48 9.14 17.34
CA SER A 311 -17.42 9.04 18.80
C SER A 311 -17.26 7.61 19.31
N ASP A 312 -17.56 6.60 18.50
CA ASP A 312 -17.37 5.18 18.76
C ASP A 312 -15.94 4.68 18.45
N VAL A 313 -15.13 5.53 17.82
CA VAL A 313 -13.74 5.20 17.46
C VAL A 313 -12.78 5.62 18.57
N LYS A 314 -11.89 4.69 18.95
CA LYS A 314 -10.81 4.93 19.90
C LYS A 314 -9.53 5.37 19.19
N GLU A 315 -9.12 4.62 18.16
CA GLU A 315 -7.93 4.90 17.34
C GLU A 315 -8.26 4.65 15.87
N MET A 316 -7.66 5.44 14.97
CA MET A 316 -7.85 5.32 13.52
C MET A 316 -6.59 5.74 12.80
N GLU A 317 -6.27 4.99 11.75
CA GLU A 317 -5.26 5.37 10.76
C GLU A 317 -5.78 5.10 9.35
N VAL A 318 -5.31 5.89 8.39
CA VAL A 318 -5.68 5.76 6.99
C VAL A 318 -4.43 5.84 6.13
N TRP A 319 -4.28 4.85 5.27
CA TRP A 319 -3.19 4.70 4.33
C TRP A 319 -3.68 4.93 2.90
N GLY A 320 -2.93 5.70 2.14
CA GLY A 320 -3.02 5.82 0.70
C GLY A 320 -2.18 4.70 0.10
N CYS A 321 -2.80 3.88 -0.73
CA CYS A 321 -2.21 2.67 -1.29
C CYS A 321 -2.13 2.78 -2.81
N GLY A 322 -1.29 1.96 -3.42
CA GLY A 322 -1.18 1.84 -4.88
C GLY A 322 -0.83 3.17 -5.57
N ILE A 323 -0.90 3.17 -6.90
CA ILE A 323 -0.64 4.37 -7.68
C ILE A 323 -1.95 5.19 -7.73
N PRO A 324 -1.99 6.45 -7.27
CA PRO A 324 -3.15 7.30 -7.43
C PRO A 324 -3.66 7.31 -8.88
N LYS A 325 -4.98 7.23 -9.10
CA LYS A 325 -5.56 7.20 -10.47
C LYS A 325 -5.26 8.46 -11.30
N THR A 326 -4.66 9.48 -10.70
CA THR A 326 -4.11 10.67 -11.37
C THR A 326 -2.72 10.46 -11.97
N TYR A 327 -2.17 9.25 -11.99
CA TYR A 327 -0.94 8.94 -12.74
C TYR A 327 -1.28 8.26 -14.08
N ASP A 328 -2.21 8.83 -14.85
CA ASP A 328 -2.19 8.61 -16.30
C ASP A 328 -0.87 9.18 -16.84
N ALA A 329 -0.31 8.58 -17.89
CA ALA A 329 0.99 8.97 -18.47
C ALA A 329 1.10 10.47 -18.82
N ASN A 330 -0.04 11.15 -19.01
CA ASN A 330 -0.12 12.58 -19.29
C ASN A 330 0.19 13.47 -18.08
N THR A 331 -0.08 13.00 -16.87
CA THR A 331 0.01 13.76 -15.62
C THR A 331 1.44 13.85 -15.09
N LEU A 332 2.30 12.88 -15.41
CA LEU A 332 3.73 12.97 -15.13
C LEU A 332 4.39 14.04 -16.03
N GLU A 333 4.00 14.12 -17.30
CA GLU A 333 4.43 15.21 -18.19
C GLU A 333 3.89 16.56 -17.76
N GLU A 334 2.68 16.61 -17.20
CA GLU A 334 2.03 17.83 -16.75
C GLU A 334 2.65 18.36 -15.45
N LEU A 335 2.93 17.48 -14.47
CA LEU A 335 3.70 17.80 -13.26
C LEU A 335 5.15 18.21 -13.60
N GLN A 336 5.78 17.56 -14.59
CA GLN A 336 7.10 17.99 -15.09
C GLN A 336 7.03 19.34 -15.81
N ARG A 337 5.95 19.61 -16.57
CA ARG A 337 5.71 20.92 -17.20
C ARG A 337 5.47 22.01 -16.16
N GLU A 338 4.73 21.74 -15.10
CA GLU A 338 4.48 22.67 -14.00
C GLU A 338 5.75 22.93 -13.19
N ALA A 339 6.55 21.90 -12.90
CA ALA A 339 7.86 22.05 -12.28
C ALA A 339 8.81 22.91 -13.14
N GLN A 340 8.91 22.63 -14.44
CA GLN A 340 9.72 23.41 -15.39
C GLN A 340 9.19 24.84 -15.59
N ALA A 341 7.87 25.04 -15.55
CA ALA A 341 7.26 26.36 -15.62
C ALA A 341 7.53 27.16 -14.33
N SER A 342 7.53 26.50 -13.17
CA SER A 342 7.86 27.11 -11.88
C SER A 342 9.35 27.49 -11.79
N GLU A 343 10.24 26.68 -12.36
CA GLU A 343 11.68 26.98 -12.46
C GLU A 343 11.95 28.14 -13.41
N LYS A 344 11.31 28.15 -14.60
CA LYS A 344 11.41 29.29 -15.54
C LYS A 344 10.85 30.59 -14.97
N ASN A 345 9.85 30.52 -14.08
CA ASN A 345 9.32 31.69 -13.40
C ASN A 345 10.23 32.15 -12.24
N LYS A 346 10.96 31.25 -11.60
CA LYS A 346 12.02 31.60 -10.64
C LYS A 346 13.21 32.28 -11.33
N GLU A 347 13.66 31.75 -12.48
CA GLU A 347 14.73 32.36 -13.28
C GLU A 347 14.35 33.73 -13.86
N LYS A 348 13.07 33.95 -14.21
CA LYS A 348 12.59 35.27 -14.66
C LYS A 348 12.44 36.30 -13.54
N ASN A 349 12.33 35.86 -12.29
CA ASN A 349 12.21 36.73 -11.12
C ASN A 349 13.56 37.00 -10.42
N GLU A 350 14.66 36.42 -10.88
CA GLU A 350 16.00 36.90 -10.55
C GLU A 350 16.30 38.18 -11.33
N MET A 351 15.89 39.33 -10.77
CA MET A 351 16.29 40.62 -11.33
C MET A 351 17.82 40.74 -11.32
N PRO A 352 18.44 41.18 -12.43
CA PRO A 352 19.87 41.45 -12.46
C PRO A 352 20.18 42.58 -11.47
N ILE A 353 21.14 42.33 -10.58
CA ILE A 353 21.69 43.35 -9.67
C ILE A 353 22.32 44.46 -10.54
N ILE A 354 21.62 45.59 -10.67
CA ILE A 354 22.16 46.79 -11.29
C ILE A 354 23.14 47.43 -10.30
N PRO A 355 24.43 47.63 -10.64
CA PRO A 355 25.36 48.29 -9.74
C PRO A 355 25.01 49.77 -9.61
N ARG A 356 24.70 50.20 -8.37
CA ARG A 356 24.49 51.60 -7.99
C ARG A 356 25.70 52.45 -8.36
N LYS A 357 25.52 53.42 -9.25
CA LYS A 357 26.41 54.59 -9.36
C LYS A 357 25.92 55.67 -8.40
N ASN A 358 26.80 56.03 -7.47
CA ASN A 358 26.69 57.25 -6.67
C ASN A 358 26.64 58.48 -7.59
N ASN A 359 25.76 59.42 -7.28
CA ASN A 359 26.05 60.86 -7.22
C ASN A 359 24.79 61.65 -6.79
N GLY A 360 24.97 62.59 -5.87
CA GLY A 360 24.14 63.78 -5.77
C GLY A 360 23.16 63.82 -4.59
N GLU A 361 23.58 64.54 -3.56
CA GLU A 361 22.81 65.06 -2.43
C GLU A 361 21.39 65.54 -2.80
N PHE A 362 20.39 65.24 -1.96
CA PHE A 362 19.38 66.21 -1.55
C PHE A 362 18.74 65.80 -0.22
N ASN A 363 18.80 66.69 0.76
CA ASN A 363 18.16 66.59 2.06
C ASN A 363 16.64 66.73 1.93
N ALA A 364 15.87 65.80 2.50
CA ALA A 364 14.54 66.07 3.04
C ALA A 364 14.15 65.02 4.10
N LYS A 365 13.69 65.49 5.26
CA LYS A 365 13.19 64.70 6.40
C LYS A 365 11.91 63.92 6.04
N PRO A 366 11.58 62.85 6.79
CA PRO A 366 10.40 62.03 6.53
C PRO A 366 9.14 62.75 7.02
N SER A 367 8.20 63.02 6.12
CA SER A 367 6.79 63.23 6.47
C SER A 367 6.07 61.92 6.22
N GLY A 368 5.34 61.46 7.25
CA GLY A 368 4.59 60.22 7.21
C GLY A 368 3.60 60.16 6.05
N ASP A 369 3.55 59.01 5.41
CA ASP A 369 2.32 58.26 5.18
C ASP A 369 2.73 56.83 4.80
N GLU A 370 2.00 55.89 5.38
CA GLU A 370 2.19 54.45 5.31
C GLU A 370 2.00 53.97 3.85
N TRP A 371 2.96 53.19 3.35
CA TRP A 371 2.98 52.73 1.96
C TRP A 371 2.06 51.51 1.82
N ASP A 372 0.86 51.70 1.29
CA ASP A 372 -0.11 50.62 1.06
C ASP A 372 0.09 49.97 -0.32
N THR A 373 0.82 48.85 -0.34
CA THR A 373 1.14 48.04 -1.52
C THR A 373 -0.08 47.46 -2.23
N ASP A 374 -1.19 47.27 -1.51
CA ASP A 374 -2.38 46.64 -2.07
C ASP A 374 -3.10 47.58 -3.04
N LYS A 375 -3.01 48.89 -2.80
CA LYS A 375 -3.61 49.91 -3.66
C LYS A 375 -2.96 49.98 -5.05
N GLN A 376 -1.64 49.82 -5.14
CA GLN A 376 -0.95 49.80 -6.44
C GLN A 376 -1.24 48.52 -7.22
N LEU A 377 -1.37 47.38 -6.55
CA LEU A 377 -1.78 46.11 -7.19
C LEU A 377 -3.18 46.21 -7.79
N LEU A 378 -4.10 46.88 -7.10
CA LEU A 378 -5.47 47.10 -7.57
C LEU A 378 -5.57 48.13 -8.70
N GLU A 379 -4.76 49.20 -8.67
CA GLU A 379 -4.69 50.18 -9.78
C GLU A 379 -4.05 49.56 -11.05
N MET A 380 -3.05 48.68 -10.90
CA MET A 380 -2.47 47.93 -12.02
C MET A 380 -3.42 46.88 -12.62
N ALA A 381 -4.39 46.38 -11.83
CA ALA A 381 -5.46 45.51 -12.29
C ALA A 381 -6.61 46.27 -12.99
N GLY A 382 -6.50 47.60 -13.15
CA GLY A 382 -7.45 48.42 -13.89
C GLY A 382 -8.61 48.97 -13.07
N HIS A 383 -8.54 48.93 -11.74
CA HIS A 383 -9.54 49.59 -10.88
C HIS A 383 -9.17 51.06 -10.65
N GLU A 384 -10.02 51.99 -11.11
CA GLU A 384 -9.91 53.42 -10.79
C GLU A 384 -10.58 53.73 -9.44
N PHE A 385 -9.82 54.31 -8.51
CA PHE A 385 -10.36 54.85 -7.26
C PHE A 385 -10.60 56.35 -7.38
N ASP A 386 -11.88 56.72 -7.40
CA ASP A 386 -12.33 58.11 -7.56
C ASP A 386 -11.96 58.95 -6.32
N ARG A 387 -11.04 59.92 -6.47
CA ARG A 387 -10.49 60.70 -5.36
C ARG A 387 -11.35 61.91 -4.97
N HIS A 388 -12.67 61.84 -4.88
CA HIS A 388 -13.45 62.96 -4.34
C HIS A 388 -14.57 62.50 -3.40
N LYS A 389 -14.29 62.53 -2.10
CA LYS A 389 -15.23 62.92 -1.03
C LYS A 389 -14.48 63.08 0.29
N ARG A 390 -13.91 64.28 0.51
CA ARG A 390 -13.75 64.78 1.89
C ARG A 390 -15.15 65.19 2.35
N VAL A 391 -15.76 64.39 3.20
CA VAL A 391 -16.92 64.83 3.99
C VAL A 391 -16.43 64.88 5.43
N GLY A 392 -16.17 66.09 5.92
CA GLY A 392 -15.88 66.34 7.32
C GLY A 392 -17.11 66.06 8.20
N PRO A 393 -16.93 65.89 9.51
CA PRO A 393 -18.02 65.58 10.41
C PRO A 393 -18.93 66.81 10.58
N VAL A 394 -20.22 66.65 10.29
CA VAL A 394 -21.26 67.62 10.65
C VAL A 394 -21.72 67.28 12.06
N LEU A 395 -21.45 68.18 13.00
CA LEU A 395 -22.02 68.17 14.36
C LEU A 395 -23.53 68.49 14.28
N PRO A 396 -24.38 67.93 15.16
CA PRO A 396 -25.78 68.33 15.26
C PRO A 396 -25.88 69.71 15.93
N PRO A 397 -26.87 70.56 15.56
CA PRO A 397 -27.11 71.79 16.29
C PRO A 397 -27.80 71.49 17.64
N GLU A 398 -27.31 72.17 18.67
CA GLU A 398 -27.91 72.33 19.99
C GLU A 398 -29.17 73.21 19.92
N GLU A 399 -30.17 72.81 20.72
CA GLU A 399 -31.12 73.59 21.54
C GLU A 399 -31.92 74.75 20.93
N ASP A 400 -33.26 74.60 20.89
CA ASP A 400 -34.23 75.21 21.84
C ASP A 400 -35.69 75.03 21.36
#